data_AF-A0A2K4I1S8-F1
#
_entry.id   AF-A0A2K4I1S8-F1
#
_cell.length_a   1.000
_cell.length_b   1.000
_cell.length_c   1.000
_cell.angle_alpha   90.00
_cell.angle_beta   90.00
_cell.angle_gamma   90.00
#
_symmetry.space_group_name_H-M   'P 1'
#
loop_
_entity.id
_entity.type
_entity.pdbx_description
1 polymer ?
#
loop_
_entity_poly.entity_id
_entity_poly.type
_entity_poly.pdbx_seq_one_letter_code
_entity_poly.pdbx_strand_id
1 'polypeptide(L)'
;MIEVIEVIEVIEVIEDIEVIEGRWSFDDFKRWTRGESDAELFGDQYREDPEAVEQNIFGECGDAGLLELISNPDCRERLYFASLLVLSLCNVFRSGRSLPFHFSRFLGLENREVYFENVVVDAVRVYEKCEVINSMSNSNDPAITSFYKQVMDFRHDEVSLVSDFYLDCTARFDLKLFDDSRGGFQKIVSSDIKAV
;
A
#
# COMPACT_ATOMS: atom_id res chain seq x y z
N MET A 1 -56.75 -23.08 11.16
CA MET A 1 -56.01 -23.06 9.89
C MET A 1 -54.93 -22.01 10.05
N ILE A 2 -53.71 -22.44 10.34
CA ILE A 2 -52.54 -21.58 10.48
C ILE A 2 -51.73 -21.84 9.22
N GLU A 3 -51.51 -20.80 8.43
CA GLU A 3 -50.69 -20.84 7.21
C GLU A 3 -49.23 -21.10 7.61
N VAL A 4 -48.65 -22.13 7.01
CA VAL A 4 -47.24 -22.46 7.12
C VAL A 4 -46.51 -21.55 6.15
N ILE A 5 -45.78 -20.58 6.68
CA ILE A 5 -44.86 -19.74 5.90
C ILE A 5 -43.59 -20.58 5.71
N GLU A 6 -43.32 -21.03 4.49
CA GLU A 6 -42.03 -21.60 4.10
C GLU A 6 -40.96 -20.50 4.20
N VAL A 7 -40.03 -20.69 5.15
CA VAL A 7 -38.81 -19.90 5.22
C VAL A 7 -37.86 -20.49 4.17
N ILE A 8 -37.71 -19.80 3.05
CA ILE A 8 -36.68 -20.08 2.06
C ILE A 8 -35.35 -19.66 2.67
N GLU A 9 -34.53 -20.63 3.08
CA GLU A 9 -33.10 -20.41 3.34
C GLU A 9 -32.44 -19.99 2.02
N VAL A 10 -32.16 -18.70 1.89
CA VAL A 10 -31.19 -18.21 0.90
C VAL A 10 -29.82 -18.56 1.45
N ILE A 11 -29.30 -19.71 1.02
CA ILE A 11 -27.88 -20.03 1.15
C ILE A 11 -27.16 -19.07 0.20
N GLU A 12 -26.63 -17.97 0.74
CA GLU A 12 -25.62 -17.17 0.05
C GLU A 12 -24.44 -18.09 -0.23
N VAL A 13 -24.24 -18.38 -1.52
CA VAL A 13 -23.01 -18.98 -2.02
C VAL A 13 -21.93 -17.95 -1.77
N ILE A 14 -21.18 -18.12 -0.69
CA ILE A 14 -19.87 -17.50 -0.56
C ILE A 14 -19.03 -18.21 -1.62
N GLU A 15 -18.91 -17.60 -2.80
CA GLU A 15 -17.85 -17.96 -3.72
C GLU A 15 -16.53 -17.76 -2.96
N ASP A 16 -15.72 -18.81 -2.91
CA ASP A 16 -14.37 -18.78 -2.34
C ASP A 16 -13.60 -17.63 -3.01
N ILE A 17 -13.49 -16.50 -2.33
CA ILE A 17 -12.47 -15.51 -2.65
C ILE A 17 -11.14 -16.19 -2.29
N GLU A 18 -10.53 -16.83 -3.28
CA GLU A 18 -9.14 -17.28 -3.20
C GLU A 18 -8.32 -16.02 -2.90
N VAL A 19 -7.96 -15.82 -1.64
CA VAL A 19 -7.03 -14.75 -1.24
C VAL A 19 -5.75 -15.00 -2.03
N ILE A 20 -5.42 -14.08 -2.94
CA ILE A 20 -4.24 -14.17 -3.82
C ILE A 20 -2.97 -13.87 -2.99
N GLU A 21 -2.70 -14.65 -1.96
CA GLU A 21 -1.42 -14.60 -1.23
C GLU A 21 -0.34 -15.30 -2.07
N GLY A 22 0.70 -14.55 -2.47
CA GLY A 22 1.95 -15.10 -2.98
C GLY A 22 1.96 -15.54 -4.46
N ARG A 23 1.13 -14.95 -5.33
CA ARG A 23 1.02 -15.37 -6.73
C ARG A 23 2.15 -14.87 -7.64
N TRP A 24 2.86 -13.80 -7.25
CA TRP A 24 3.86 -13.14 -8.10
C TRP A 24 5.07 -12.78 -7.29
N SER A 25 6.26 -13.05 -7.82
CA SER A 25 7.52 -12.70 -7.18
C SER A 25 7.97 -11.28 -7.55
N PHE A 26 8.99 -10.77 -6.85
CA PHE A 26 9.65 -9.52 -7.24
C PHE A 26 10.18 -9.54 -8.69
N ASP A 27 10.66 -10.68 -9.17
CA ASP A 27 11.12 -10.82 -10.56
C ASP A 27 9.98 -10.70 -11.57
N ASP A 28 8.77 -11.17 -11.21
CA ASP A 28 7.59 -11.02 -12.05
C ASP A 28 7.17 -9.55 -12.15
N PHE A 29 7.23 -8.79 -11.05
CA PHE A 29 6.98 -7.35 -11.07
C PHE A 29 8.03 -6.60 -11.92
N LYS A 30 9.32 -6.96 -11.83
CA LYS A 30 10.36 -6.38 -12.71
C LYS A 30 10.10 -6.66 -14.18
N ARG A 31 9.74 -7.90 -14.53
CA ARG A 31 9.37 -8.25 -15.91
C ARG A 31 8.14 -7.47 -16.39
N TRP A 32 7.17 -7.28 -15.51
CA TRP A 32 5.99 -6.48 -15.80
C TRP A 32 6.36 -5.03 -16.10
N THR A 33 7.20 -4.38 -15.29
CA THR A 33 7.66 -3.00 -15.58
C THR A 33 8.36 -2.84 -16.93
N ARG A 34 8.90 -3.93 -17.50
CA ARG A 34 9.57 -3.94 -18.81
C ARG A 34 8.64 -4.32 -19.96
N GLY A 35 7.38 -4.68 -19.68
CA GLY A 35 6.44 -5.24 -20.65
C GLY A 35 6.83 -6.64 -21.14
N GLU A 36 7.56 -7.41 -20.33
CA GLU A 36 8.04 -8.77 -20.63
C GLU A 36 7.13 -9.88 -20.07
N SER A 37 6.00 -9.51 -19.48
CA SER A 37 4.92 -10.39 -19.03
C SER A 37 3.59 -9.93 -19.60
N ASP A 38 2.60 -10.83 -19.67
CA ASP A 38 1.24 -10.47 -20.09
C ASP A 38 0.66 -9.47 -19.08
N ALA A 39 0.72 -8.18 -19.43
CA ALA A 39 0.10 -7.11 -18.68
C ALA A 39 -1.41 -7.35 -18.49
N GLU A 40 -2.03 -8.14 -19.38
CA GLU A 40 -3.42 -8.61 -19.27
C GLU A 40 -3.65 -9.45 -18.01
N LEU A 41 -2.73 -10.37 -17.64
CA LEU A 41 -2.89 -11.21 -16.44
C LEU A 41 -2.85 -10.41 -15.12
N PHE A 42 -2.03 -9.36 -15.07
CA PHE A 42 -2.00 -8.45 -13.93
C PHE A 42 -3.19 -7.49 -13.94
N GLY A 43 -3.55 -6.96 -15.12
CA GLY A 43 -4.68 -6.06 -15.28
C GLY A 43 -6.03 -6.71 -14.96
N ASP A 44 -6.23 -7.96 -15.36
CA ASP A 44 -7.45 -8.72 -15.08
C ASP A 44 -7.56 -9.05 -13.59
N GLN A 45 -6.47 -9.50 -12.96
CA GLN A 45 -6.47 -9.77 -11.51
C GLN A 45 -6.58 -8.50 -10.66
N TYR A 46 -5.98 -7.39 -11.08
CA TYR A 46 -6.18 -6.12 -10.39
C TYR A 46 -7.63 -5.61 -10.50
N ARG A 47 -8.33 -5.92 -11.60
CA ARG A 47 -9.76 -5.60 -11.71
C ARG A 47 -10.63 -6.46 -10.80
N GLU A 48 -10.24 -7.71 -10.57
CA GLU A 48 -10.96 -8.65 -9.70
C GLU A 48 -10.73 -8.36 -8.21
N ASP A 49 -9.46 -8.26 -7.79
CA ASP A 49 -9.09 -8.00 -6.40
C ASP A 49 -7.83 -7.10 -6.31
N PRO A 50 -8.01 -5.76 -6.37
CA PRO A 50 -6.89 -4.84 -6.31
C PRO A 50 -6.17 -4.87 -4.95
N GLU A 51 -6.88 -5.19 -3.86
CA GLU A 51 -6.30 -5.22 -2.51
C GLU A 51 -5.32 -6.38 -2.36
N ALA A 52 -5.68 -7.58 -2.85
CA ALA A 52 -4.77 -8.72 -2.83
C ALA A 52 -3.53 -8.49 -3.68
N VAL A 53 -3.67 -7.82 -4.85
CA VAL A 53 -2.52 -7.42 -5.68
C VAL A 53 -1.61 -6.45 -4.93
N GLU A 54 -2.16 -5.41 -4.31
CA GLU A 54 -1.38 -4.43 -3.53
C GLU A 54 -0.67 -5.11 -2.34
N GLN A 55 -1.34 -6.02 -1.62
CA GLN A 55 -0.74 -6.79 -0.53
C GLN A 55 0.42 -7.67 -1.00
N ASN A 56 0.28 -8.36 -2.14
CA ASN A 56 1.33 -9.17 -2.72
C ASN A 56 2.55 -8.30 -3.13
N ILE A 57 2.30 -7.14 -3.74
CA ILE A 57 3.36 -6.16 -4.07
C ILE A 57 4.10 -5.73 -2.80
N PHE A 58 3.39 -5.34 -1.73
CA PHE A 58 4.03 -4.95 -0.48
C PHE A 58 4.80 -6.09 0.18
N GLY A 59 4.28 -7.32 0.14
CA GLY A 59 4.92 -8.51 0.69
C GLY A 59 6.23 -8.86 -0.01
N GLU A 60 6.25 -8.79 -1.35
CA GLU A 60 7.38 -9.25 -2.15
C GLU A 60 8.41 -8.17 -2.45
N CYS A 61 7.97 -6.93 -2.65
CA CYS A 61 8.87 -5.82 -2.99
C CYS A 61 9.38 -5.08 -1.75
N GLY A 62 8.51 -4.86 -0.76
CA GLY A 62 8.74 -3.87 0.29
C GLY A 62 9.06 -2.47 -0.27
N ASP A 63 9.47 -1.55 0.62
CA ASP A 63 9.74 -0.16 0.22
C ASP A 63 10.97 -0.03 -0.68
N ALA A 64 12.01 -0.82 -0.42
CA ALA A 64 13.24 -0.82 -1.22
C ALA A 64 13.00 -1.36 -2.64
N GLY A 65 12.23 -2.44 -2.77
CA GLY A 65 11.86 -2.98 -4.08
C GLY A 65 10.96 -2.02 -4.86
N LEU A 66 10.00 -1.37 -4.19
CA LEU A 66 9.20 -0.31 -4.83
C LEU A 66 10.07 0.84 -5.34
N LEU A 67 11.07 1.27 -4.56
CA LEU A 67 12.04 2.27 -4.99
C LEU A 67 12.85 1.79 -6.21
N GLU A 68 13.26 0.52 -6.24
CA GLU A 68 13.96 -0.08 -7.38
C GLU A 68 13.09 -0.05 -8.65
N LEU A 69 11.81 -0.44 -8.54
CA LEU A 69 10.88 -0.44 -9.67
C LEU A 69 10.69 0.98 -10.24
N ILE A 70 10.47 1.99 -9.38
CA ILE A 70 10.31 3.38 -9.84
C ILE A 70 11.62 4.03 -10.28
N SER A 71 12.77 3.42 -10.01
CA SER A 71 14.08 3.87 -10.51
C SER A 71 14.29 3.49 -11.98
N ASN A 72 13.48 2.59 -12.54
CA ASN A 72 13.45 2.33 -13.97
C ASN A 72 12.60 3.41 -14.68
N PRO A 73 13.21 4.31 -15.49
CA PRO A 73 12.46 5.35 -16.19
C PRO A 73 11.56 4.80 -17.31
N ASP A 74 11.81 3.57 -17.78
CA ASP A 74 11.02 2.91 -18.82
C ASP A 74 9.85 2.08 -18.25
N CYS A 75 9.67 2.10 -16.92
CA CYS A 75 8.52 1.47 -16.27
C CYS A 75 7.22 2.17 -16.70
N ARG A 76 6.28 1.44 -17.30
CA ARG A 76 5.00 2.01 -17.74
C ARG A 76 4.10 2.36 -16.55
N GLU A 77 4.12 1.53 -15.52
CA GLU A 77 3.31 1.65 -14.31
C GLU A 77 4.05 2.39 -13.19
N ARG A 78 5.05 3.19 -13.56
CA ARG A 78 5.94 3.87 -12.62
C ARG A 78 5.19 4.76 -11.63
N LEU A 79 4.17 5.46 -12.11
CA LEU A 79 3.27 6.28 -11.28
C LEU A 79 2.50 5.42 -10.26
N TYR A 80 2.04 4.24 -10.66
CA TYR A 80 1.32 3.32 -9.77
C TYR A 80 2.22 2.86 -8.62
N PHE A 81 3.42 2.36 -8.92
CA PHE A 81 4.39 1.97 -7.87
C PHE A 81 4.83 3.14 -7.01
N ALA A 82 4.97 4.34 -7.57
CA ALA A 82 5.28 5.54 -6.81
C ALA A 82 4.14 5.88 -5.83
N SER A 83 2.88 5.69 -6.23
CA SER A 83 1.73 5.89 -5.35
C SER A 83 1.68 4.89 -4.19
N LEU A 84 2.05 3.63 -4.43
CA LEU A 84 2.17 2.62 -3.37
C LEU A 84 3.29 2.97 -2.38
N LEU A 85 4.44 3.43 -2.90
CA LEU A 85 5.54 3.89 -2.06
C LEU A 85 5.14 5.12 -1.23
N VAL A 86 4.33 6.04 -1.76
CA VAL A 86 3.78 7.18 -0.99
C VAL A 86 2.96 6.67 0.19
N LEU A 87 2.01 5.76 -0.04
CA LEU A 87 1.17 5.19 1.02
C LEU A 87 2.04 4.55 2.11
N SER A 88 3.03 3.76 1.70
CA SER A 88 3.89 3.04 2.62
C SER A 88 4.84 3.96 3.40
N LEU A 89 5.46 4.96 2.75
CA LEU A 89 6.38 5.88 3.43
C LEU A 89 5.62 6.85 4.34
N CYS A 90 4.45 7.35 3.94
CA CYS A 90 3.66 8.26 4.78
C CYS A 90 3.22 7.62 6.10
N ASN A 91 3.14 6.28 6.17
CA ASN A 91 2.82 5.59 7.42
C ASN A 91 3.79 5.90 8.57
N VAL A 92 5.00 6.42 8.32
CA VAL A 92 5.90 6.90 9.40
C VAL A 92 5.30 8.06 10.19
N PHE A 93 4.42 8.85 9.56
CA PHE A 93 3.73 9.98 10.19
C PHE A 93 2.45 9.56 10.92
N ARG A 94 2.06 8.28 10.82
CA ARG A 94 0.90 7.76 11.54
C ARG A 94 1.24 7.73 13.02
N SER A 95 0.68 8.69 13.76
CA SER A 95 0.80 8.72 15.21
C SER A 95 0.05 7.55 15.83
N GLY A 96 0.76 6.58 16.39
CA GLY A 96 0.11 5.43 17.02
C GLY A 96 1.09 4.43 17.58
N ARG A 97 1.78 4.78 18.67
CA ARG A 97 2.30 3.72 19.52
C ARG A 97 1.11 3.03 20.14
N SER A 98 0.94 1.75 19.86
CA SER A 98 -0.02 0.90 20.57
C SER A 98 0.20 1.11 22.07
N LEU A 99 -0.87 1.39 22.80
CA LEU A 99 -0.81 1.38 24.26
C LEU A 99 -0.79 -0.09 24.69
N PRO A 100 -0.12 -0.45 25.79
CA PRO A 100 -0.02 -1.85 26.23
C PRO A 100 -1.35 -2.40 26.80
N PHE A 101 -2.50 -1.84 26.44
CA PHE A 101 -3.81 -2.33 26.84
C PHE A 101 -4.68 -2.63 25.63
N HIS A 102 -5.39 -3.75 25.70
CA HIS A 102 -6.37 -4.11 24.69
C HIS A 102 -7.67 -3.34 24.92
N PHE A 103 -8.37 -2.97 23.84
CA PHE A 103 -9.71 -2.39 23.93
C PHE A 103 -10.75 -3.38 24.49
N SER A 104 -10.50 -4.70 24.35
CA SER A 104 -11.34 -5.73 24.96
C SER A 104 -11.12 -5.78 26.47
N ARG A 105 -12.20 -5.56 27.24
CA ARG A 105 -12.21 -5.67 28.71
C ARG A 105 -11.76 -7.03 29.25
N PHE A 106 -11.77 -8.07 28.42
CA PHE A 106 -11.39 -9.44 28.81
C PHE A 106 -9.90 -9.74 28.58
N LEU A 107 -9.25 -9.00 27.68
CA LEU A 107 -7.84 -9.22 27.33
C LEU A 107 -6.89 -8.39 28.21
N GLY A 108 -7.35 -7.27 28.76
CA GLY A 108 -6.61 -6.52 29.77
C GLY A 108 -5.31 -5.89 29.27
N LEU A 109 -4.29 -5.85 30.13
CA LEU A 109 -2.96 -5.35 29.79
C LEU A 109 -2.18 -6.44 29.03
N GLU A 110 -1.60 -6.07 27.90
CA GLU A 110 -0.66 -6.93 27.17
C GLU A 110 0.53 -7.28 28.06
N ASN A 111 1.05 -8.48 27.89
CA ASN A 111 2.27 -8.88 28.57
C ASN A 111 3.42 -7.92 28.18
N ARG A 112 4.23 -7.55 29.18
CA ARG A 112 5.31 -6.58 29.02
C ARG A 112 6.28 -6.98 27.91
N GLU A 113 6.72 -8.23 27.88
CA GLU A 113 7.70 -8.71 26.93
C GLU A 113 7.15 -8.64 25.50
N VAL A 114 5.92 -9.14 25.29
CA VAL A 114 5.23 -9.07 23.99
C VAL A 114 5.06 -7.62 23.51
N TYR A 115 4.67 -6.72 24.41
CA TYR A 115 4.53 -5.30 24.09
C TYR A 115 5.85 -4.69 23.59
N PHE A 116 6.96 -4.95 24.30
CA PHE A 116 8.26 -4.42 23.92
C PHE A 116 8.78 -5.04 22.62
N GLU A 117 8.52 -6.33 22.37
CA GLU A 117 8.83 -6.97 21.09
C GLU A 117 8.12 -6.27 19.93
N ASN A 118 6.82 -6.01 20.06
CA ASN A 118 6.03 -5.27 19.06
C ASN A 118 6.58 -3.86 18.82
N VAL A 119 6.89 -3.13 19.89
CA VAL A 119 7.49 -1.79 19.80
C VAL A 119 8.83 -1.80 19.07
N VAL A 120 9.67 -2.83 19.32
CA VAL A 120 10.95 -2.99 18.63
C VAL A 120 10.74 -3.28 17.15
N VAL A 121 9.80 -4.16 16.79
CA VAL A 121 9.44 -4.46 15.39
C VAL A 121 8.99 -3.18 14.66
N ASP A 122 8.11 -2.39 15.28
CA ASP A 122 7.66 -1.13 14.70
C ASP A 122 8.81 -0.13 14.53
N ALA A 123 9.71 -0.04 15.51
CA ALA A 123 10.88 0.83 15.42
C ALA A 123 11.82 0.42 14.29
N VAL A 124 12.03 -0.89 14.08
CA VAL A 124 12.82 -1.41 12.96
C VAL A 124 12.16 -1.04 11.63
N ARG A 125 10.85 -1.25 11.48
CA ARG A 125 10.11 -0.88 10.25
C ARG A 125 10.21 0.61 9.93
N VAL A 126 10.10 1.48 10.94
CA VAL A 126 10.28 2.92 10.76
C VAL A 126 11.72 3.25 10.34
N TYR A 127 12.71 2.58 10.93
CA TYR A 127 14.11 2.78 10.57
C TYR A 127 14.38 2.37 9.12
N GLU A 128 13.90 1.21 8.67
CA GLU A 128 14.02 0.73 7.28
C GLU A 128 13.40 1.73 6.28
N LYS A 129 12.22 2.29 6.60
CA LYS A 129 11.60 3.38 5.80
C LYS A 129 12.50 4.61 5.70
N CYS A 130 13.12 5.01 6.81
CA CYS A 130 14.09 6.11 6.82
C CYS A 130 15.32 5.82 5.96
N GLU A 131 15.79 4.57 5.90
CA GLU A 131 16.89 4.18 5.02
C GLU A 131 16.50 4.31 3.54
N VAL A 132 15.28 3.89 3.18
CA VAL A 132 14.75 4.08 1.82
C VAL A 132 14.66 5.57 1.48
N ILE A 133 14.05 6.39 2.36
CA ILE A 133 13.96 7.85 2.17
C ILE A 133 15.36 8.46 2.01
N ASN A 134 16.31 8.06 2.84
CA ASN A 134 17.68 8.56 2.76
C ASN A 134 18.37 8.17 1.44
N SER A 135 18.12 6.96 0.92
CA SER A 135 18.68 6.52 -0.36
C SER A 135 18.18 7.39 -1.54
N MET A 136 16.94 7.88 -1.48
CA MET A 136 16.36 8.76 -2.51
C MET A 136 17.09 10.11 -2.62
N SER A 137 17.73 10.59 -1.55
CA SER A 137 18.44 11.89 -1.54
C SER A 137 19.59 11.99 -2.54
N ASN A 138 20.16 10.84 -2.92
CA ASN A 138 21.29 10.75 -3.85
C ASN A 138 20.87 10.28 -5.27
N SER A 139 19.56 10.16 -5.53
CA SER A 139 19.08 9.74 -6.84
C SER A 139 19.36 10.82 -7.89
N ASN A 140 19.81 10.39 -9.08
CA ASN A 140 19.93 11.27 -10.25
C ASN A 140 18.59 11.46 -10.97
N ASP A 141 17.55 10.75 -10.56
CA ASP A 141 16.22 10.84 -11.15
C ASP A 141 15.43 12.02 -10.56
N PRO A 142 15.02 13.02 -11.38
CA PRO A 142 14.31 14.20 -10.88
C PRO A 142 12.97 13.88 -10.19
N ALA A 143 12.27 12.82 -10.60
CA ALA A 143 11.02 12.40 -9.99
C ALA A 143 11.27 11.87 -8.56
N ILE A 144 12.29 11.03 -8.39
CA ILE A 144 12.69 10.49 -7.08
C ILE A 144 13.23 11.61 -6.19
N THR A 145 14.04 12.54 -6.71
CA THR A 145 14.51 13.70 -5.94
C THR A 145 13.35 14.59 -5.49
N SER A 146 12.34 14.81 -6.34
CA SER A 146 11.13 15.56 -5.99
C SER A 146 10.35 14.85 -4.89
N PHE A 147 10.16 13.53 -5.02
CA PHE A 147 9.51 12.70 -4.00
C PHE A 147 10.24 12.87 -2.66
N TYR A 148 11.55 12.68 -2.62
CA TYR A 148 12.35 12.85 -1.41
C TYR A 148 12.12 14.22 -0.74
N LYS A 149 12.17 15.31 -1.51
CA LYS A 149 11.95 16.67 -0.98
C LYS A 149 10.57 16.83 -0.36
N GLN A 150 9.53 16.32 -1.02
CA GLN A 150 8.16 16.37 -0.49
C GLN A 150 8.03 15.62 0.84
N VAL A 151 8.62 14.41 0.97
CA VAL A 151 8.67 13.68 2.25
C VAL A 151 9.33 14.54 3.34
N MET A 152 10.45 15.19 3.01
CA MET A 152 11.17 16.04 3.94
C MET A 152 10.36 17.29 4.31
N ASP A 153 9.63 17.88 3.38
CA ASP A 153 8.75 19.03 3.65
C ASP A 153 7.61 18.65 4.61
N PHE A 154 6.95 17.50 4.38
CA PHE A 154 5.93 16.99 5.30
C PHE A 154 6.48 16.80 6.72
N ARG A 155 7.70 16.29 6.86
CA ARG A 155 8.34 16.19 8.19
C ARG A 155 8.46 17.53 8.92
N HIS A 156 8.64 18.65 8.20
CA HIS A 156 8.68 19.98 8.82
C HIS A 156 7.28 20.52 9.16
N ASP A 157 6.26 20.08 8.41
CA ASP A 157 4.85 20.43 8.61
C ASP A 157 4.17 19.60 9.71
N GLU A 158 4.85 18.61 10.30
CA GLU A 158 4.30 17.75 11.34
C GLU A 158 3.99 18.53 12.63
N VAL A 159 2.77 19.04 12.73
CA VAL A 159 2.21 19.69 13.92
C VAL A 159 1.37 18.69 14.73
N SER A 160 2.06 17.83 15.48
CA SER A 160 1.55 16.87 16.50
C SER A 160 0.28 16.05 16.22
N LEU A 161 0.42 14.71 16.29
CA LEU A 161 -0.58 13.66 16.58
C LEU A 161 -2.00 13.87 16.01
N VAL A 162 -2.16 13.77 14.70
CA VAL A 162 -3.48 13.51 14.12
C VAL A 162 -3.36 12.47 13.02
N SER A 163 -4.18 11.42 13.06
CA SER A 163 -4.31 10.44 11.97
C SER A 163 -4.63 11.10 10.63
N ASP A 164 -5.21 12.30 10.67
CA ASP A 164 -5.53 13.13 9.52
C ASP A 164 -4.28 13.65 8.81
N PHE A 165 -3.16 13.83 9.53
CA PHE A 165 -1.90 14.29 8.94
C PHE A 165 -1.32 13.28 7.95
N TYR A 166 -1.40 11.98 8.28
CA TYR A 166 -1.04 10.92 7.34
C TYR A 166 -1.86 10.97 6.05
N LEU A 167 -3.20 11.08 6.17
CA LEU A 167 -4.10 11.14 5.02
C LEU A 167 -3.92 12.43 4.21
N ASP A 168 -3.61 13.55 4.88
CA ASP A 168 -3.28 14.82 4.23
C ASP A 168 -1.98 14.71 3.42
N CYS A 169 -0.94 14.09 3.99
CA CYS A 169 0.33 13.87 3.29
C CYS A 169 0.13 13.04 2.03
N THR A 170 -0.59 11.92 2.10
CA THR A 170 -0.83 11.06 0.93
C THR A 170 -1.63 11.78 -0.16
N ALA A 171 -2.57 12.66 0.21
CA ALA A 171 -3.34 13.46 -0.73
C ALA A 171 -2.55 14.63 -1.35
N ARG A 172 -1.56 15.19 -0.63
CA ARG A 172 -0.76 16.34 -1.05
C ARG A 172 0.46 15.97 -1.92
N PHE A 173 0.81 14.69 -2.02
CA PHE A 173 1.92 14.24 -2.86
C PHE A 173 1.69 14.58 -4.35
N ASP A 174 2.60 15.35 -4.94
CA ASP A 174 2.65 15.60 -6.38
C ASP A 174 3.57 14.58 -7.06
N LEU A 175 2.93 13.64 -7.79
CA LEU A 175 3.61 12.58 -8.53
C LEU A 175 3.69 12.83 -10.04
N LYS A 176 3.39 14.04 -10.53
CA LYS A 176 3.38 14.34 -11.98
C LYS A 176 4.67 14.01 -12.72
N LEU A 177 5.82 14.01 -12.04
CA LEU A 177 7.11 13.64 -12.65
C LEU A 177 7.25 12.13 -12.90
N PHE A 178 6.38 11.31 -12.31
CA PHE A 178 6.29 9.87 -12.58
C PHE A 178 5.28 9.52 -13.68
N ASP A 179 4.49 10.50 -14.14
CA ASP A 179 3.50 10.29 -15.20
C ASP A 179 4.22 10.19 -16.56
N ASP A 180 4.16 9.02 -17.20
CA ASP A 180 4.61 8.87 -18.58
C ASP A 180 3.43 9.10 -19.52
N SER A 181 3.54 10.14 -20.35
CA SER A 181 2.65 10.45 -21.47
C SER A 181 2.42 9.30 -22.48
N ARG A 182 3.13 8.16 -22.35
CA ARG A 182 3.08 7.00 -23.24
C ARG A 182 2.18 5.84 -22.78
N GLY A 183 1.55 5.90 -21.61
CA GLY A 183 0.53 4.92 -21.22
C GLY A 183 0.25 4.91 -19.71
N GLY A 184 -0.92 5.42 -19.31
CA GLY A 184 -1.35 5.46 -17.92
C GLY A 184 -2.18 4.24 -17.53
N PHE A 185 -1.75 3.53 -16.50
CA PHE A 185 -2.63 2.67 -15.72
C PHE A 185 -3.61 3.56 -14.95
N GLN A 186 -4.89 3.57 -15.33
CA GLN A 186 -5.92 4.26 -14.56
C GLN A 186 -6.31 3.39 -13.37
N LYS A 187 -5.99 3.85 -12.16
CA LYS A 187 -6.58 3.32 -10.93
C LYS A 187 -8.10 3.47 -11.04
N ILE A 188 -8.83 2.36 -11.12
CA ILE A 188 -10.29 2.38 -11.05
C ILE A 188 -10.63 2.79 -9.62
N VAL A 189 -11.14 4.00 -9.44
CA VAL A 189 -11.62 4.46 -8.14
C VAL A 189 -12.97 3.76 -7.92
N SER A 190 -13.19 3.24 -6.70
CA SER A 190 -14.40 2.50 -6.28
C SER A 190 -15.74 3.14 -6.68
N SER A 191 -15.77 4.44 -7.02
CA SER A 191 -16.94 5.11 -7.60
C SER A 191 -17.38 4.62 -8.98
N ASP A 192 -16.55 3.87 -9.70
CA ASP A 192 -16.82 3.43 -11.08
C ASP A 192 -17.47 2.04 -11.17
N ILE A 193 -17.65 1.33 -10.04
CA ILE A 193 -18.47 0.11 -9.99
C ILE A 193 -19.94 0.54 -9.89
N LYS A 194 -20.53 0.92 -11.03
CA LYS A 194 -21.98 0.96 -11.15
C LYS A 194 -22.50 -0.46 -11.16
N ALA A 195 -23.32 -0.77 -10.16
CA ALA A 195 -24.11 -1.99 -10.06
C ALA A 195 -24.74 -2.35 -11.42
N VAL A 196 -24.44 -3.56 -11.89
CA VAL A 196 -25.22 -4.29 -12.87
C VAL A 196 -25.98 -5.36 -12.11
#